data_AF-A0A8K0F414-F1
#
_entry.id   AF-A0A8K0F414-F1
#
_cell.length_a   1.000
_cell.length_b   1.000
_cell.length_c   1.000
_cell.angle_alpha   90.00
_cell.angle_beta   90.00
_cell.angle_gamma   90.00
#
_symmetry.space_group_name_H-M   'P 1'
#
loop_
_entity.id
_entity.type
_entity.pdbx_description
1 polymer ?
#
loop_
_entity_poly.entity_id
_entity_poly.type
_entity_poly.pdbx_seq_one_letter_code
_entity_poly.pdbx_strand_id
1 'polypeptide(L)'
;MKNAGLIIAGDFNFPLWNWETMSLKPNPVYTTVHQQFVDLLYDTGLDQIVKEPTCGENTLDLVLTNSPSLIPRVEVIPGISDHGIVYFEFKTKPDILQNANRPIFLYRRAN
;
A
#
# COMPACT_ATOMS: atom_id res chain seq x y z
N MET A 1 -16.65 -13.76 9.14
CA MET A 1 -16.00 -12.61 9.80
C MET A 1 -15.96 -11.46 8.80
N LYS A 2 -16.28 -10.22 9.20
CA LYS A 2 -16.07 -9.05 8.32
C LYS A 2 -14.59 -8.67 8.41
N ASN A 3 -13.90 -8.63 7.27
CA ASN A 3 -12.54 -8.11 7.21
C ASN A 3 -12.59 -6.59 7.46
N ALA A 4 -11.80 -6.09 8.40
CA ALA A 4 -11.71 -4.66 8.68
C ALA A 4 -10.63 -4.04 7.79
N GLY A 5 -10.85 -2.81 7.31
CA GLY A 5 -9.79 -2.06 6.64
C GLY A 5 -8.69 -1.72 7.64
N LEU A 6 -7.45 -2.10 7.35
CA LEU A 6 -6.28 -1.85 8.19
C LEU A 6 -5.35 -0.84 7.52
N ILE A 7 -4.88 0.12 8.31
CA ILE A 7 -3.80 1.04 7.94
C ILE A 7 -2.82 1.04 9.13
N ILE A 8 -1.57 0.69 8.86
CA ILE A 8 -0.46 0.80 9.81
C ILE A 8 0.56 1.73 9.18
N ALA A 9 0.94 2.81 9.86
CA ALA A 9 1.89 3.79 9.33
C ALA A 9 2.89 4.21 10.40
N GLY A 10 4.14 4.42 10.00
CA GLY A 10 5.21 4.88 10.88
C GLY A 10 6.60 4.52 10.36
N ASP A 11 7.61 4.83 11.17
CA ASP A 11 9.01 4.46 10.91
C ASP A 11 9.27 3.02 11.38
N PHE A 12 9.58 2.13 10.44
CA PHE A 12 9.90 0.74 10.72
C PHE A 12 11.40 0.45 10.77
N ASN A 13 12.26 1.42 10.41
CA ASN A 13 13.72 1.29 10.43
C ASN A 13 14.26 0.05 9.69
N PHE A 14 13.77 -0.21 8.48
CA PHE A 14 14.33 -1.24 7.57
C PHE A 14 15.17 -0.61 6.44
N PRO A 15 16.41 -0.18 6.71
CA PRO A 15 17.27 0.43 5.69
C PRO A 15 17.69 -0.61 4.64
N LEU A 16 18.15 -0.13 3.48
CA LEU A 16 18.70 -0.96 2.41
C LEU A 16 17.71 -1.95 1.75
N TRP A 17 16.44 -2.01 2.19
CA TRP A 17 15.41 -2.76 1.47
C TRP A 17 14.95 -1.97 0.24
N ASN A 18 14.98 -2.61 -0.93
CA ASN A 18 14.40 -2.07 -2.14
C ASN A 18 12.98 -2.60 -2.31
N TRP A 19 11.99 -1.73 -2.11
CA TRP A 19 10.57 -2.04 -2.21
C TRP A 19 10.09 -2.24 -3.67
N GLU A 20 10.82 -1.74 -4.66
CA GLU A 20 10.48 -1.95 -6.08
C GLU A 20 10.93 -3.33 -6.57
N THR A 21 12.16 -3.72 -6.23
CA THR A 21 12.74 -5.01 -6.64
C THR A 21 12.52 -6.12 -5.62
N MET A 22 11.92 -5.82 -4.47
CA MET A 22 11.71 -6.72 -3.34
C MET A 22 13.00 -7.45 -2.94
N SER A 23 14.10 -6.70 -2.80
CA SER A 23 15.42 -7.25 -2.51
C SER A 23 16.28 -6.32 -1.65
N LEU A 24 17.28 -6.89 -0.96
CA LEU A 24 18.24 -6.13 -0.18
C LEU A 24 19.35 -5.53 -1.07
N LYS A 25 19.67 -4.26 -0.84
CA LYS A 25 20.90 -3.63 -1.36
C LYS A 25 22.14 -4.28 -0.71
N PRO A 26 23.33 -4.18 -1.33
CA PRO A 26 24.55 -4.82 -0.82
C PRO A 26 24.92 -4.42 0.63
N ASN A 27 25.58 -5.34 1.33
CA ASN A 27 26.03 -5.21 2.74
C ASN A 27 24.92 -4.89 3.75
N PRO A 28 23.77 -5.59 3.73
CA PRO A 28 22.72 -5.37 4.71
C PRO A 28 23.12 -5.89 6.09
N VAL A 29 22.72 -5.15 7.12
CA VAL A 29 22.74 -5.66 8.51
C VAL A 29 21.37 -6.28 8.79
N TYR A 30 21.30 -7.34 9.60
CA TYR A 30 20.04 -7.97 10.03
C TYR A 30 19.17 -8.58 8.90
N THR A 31 19.76 -9.13 7.84
CA THR A 31 19.05 -9.74 6.68
C THR A 31 17.88 -10.65 7.07
N THR A 32 18.03 -11.46 8.12
CA THR A 32 16.97 -12.36 8.59
C THR A 32 15.72 -11.60 9.04
N VAL A 33 15.87 -10.46 9.72
CA VAL A 33 14.73 -9.67 10.21
C VAL A 33 14.00 -9.01 9.04
N HIS A 34 14.74 -8.52 8.04
CA HIS A 34 14.14 -8.01 6.80
C HIS A 34 13.27 -9.06 6.11
N GLN A 35 13.81 -10.28 5.95
CA GLN A 35 13.06 -11.36 5.32
C GLN A 35 11.82 -11.73 6.13
N GLN A 36 11.95 -11.89 7.46
CA GLN A 36 10.83 -12.18 8.35
C GLN A 36 9.73 -11.11 8.28
N PHE A 37 10.12 -9.84 8.16
CA PHE A 37 9.15 -8.75 8.02
C PHE A 37 8.39 -8.85 6.70
N VAL A 38 9.08 -9.13 5.60
CA VAL A 38 8.45 -9.27 4.27
C VAL A 38 7.56 -10.51 4.21
N ASP A 39 8.00 -11.62 4.80
CA ASP A 39 7.20 -12.84 4.95
C ASP A 39 5.94 -12.55 5.76
N LEU A 40 6.05 -11.76 6.85
CA LEU A 40 4.90 -11.32 7.64
C LEU A 40 3.91 -10.48 6.81
N LEU A 41 4.39 -9.52 6.00
CA LEU A 41 3.53 -8.74 5.12
C LEU A 41 2.78 -9.63 4.13
N TYR A 42 3.47 -10.62 3.55
CA TYR A 42 2.88 -11.59 2.64
C TYR A 42 1.83 -12.48 3.32
N ASP A 43 2.17 -13.05 4.47
CA ASP A 43 1.30 -13.95 5.24
C ASP A 43 0.04 -13.24 5.76
N THR A 44 0.14 -11.94 6.04
CA THR A 44 -0.98 -11.12 6.52
C THR A 44 -1.77 -10.44 5.39
N GLY A 45 -1.28 -10.51 4.14
CA GLY A 45 -1.88 -9.82 3.00
C GLY A 45 -1.83 -8.30 3.14
N LEU A 46 -0.75 -7.75 3.69
CA LEU A 46 -0.52 -6.32 3.82
C LEU A 46 0.41 -5.83 2.72
N ASP A 47 -0.04 -4.83 1.97
CA ASP A 47 0.73 -4.14 0.95
C ASP A 47 1.38 -2.90 1.55
N GLN A 48 2.68 -2.74 1.28
CA GLN A 48 3.39 -1.49 1.49
C GLN A 48 3.12 -0.57 0.28
N ILE A 49 2.77 0.70 0.51
CA ILE A 49 2.36 1.62 -0.57
C ILE A 49 3.33 2.78 -0.84
N VAL A 50 4.34 3.01 0.01
CA VAL A 50 5.26 4.16 -0.13
C VAL A 50 6.33 3.84 -1.18
N LYS A 51 6.41 4.63 -2.26
CA LYS A 51 7.28 4.31 -3.40
C LYS A 51 8.58 5.12 -3.45
N GLU A 52 8.68 6.15 -2.62
CA GLU A 52 9.81 7.08 -2.63
C GLU A 52 10.64 6.95 -1.35
N PRO A 53 11.94 7.26 -1.39
CA PRO A 53 12.77 7.32 -0.19
C PRO A 53 12.22 8.36 0.81
N THR A 54 12.24 8.00 2.09
CA THR A 54 11.77 8.88 3.17
C THR A 54 12.93 9.42 4.01
N CYS A 55 14.08 8.77 4.02
CA CYS A 55 15.30 9.25 4.66
C CYS A 55 16.53 8.89 3.83
N GLY A 56 17.17 9.90 3.21
CA GLY A 56 18.24 9.69 2.25
C GLY A 56 17.79 8.81 1.08
N GLU A 57 18.48 7.68 0.87
CA GLU A 57 18.18 6.70 -0.20
C GLU A 57 17.33 5.50 0.29
N ASN A 58 16.77 5.61 1.51
CA ASN A 58 16.00 4.54 2.15
C ASN A 58 14.54 4.95 2.34
N THR A 59 13.63 4.00 2.18
CA THR A 59 12.22 4.12 2.55
C THR A 59 12.02 3.45 3.91
N LEU A 60 12.06 4.24 4.98
CA LEU A 60 11.96 3.76 6.37
C LEU A 60 10.55 3.96 6.93
N ASP A 61 9.91 5.05 6.54
CA ASP A 61 8.53 5.36 6.89
C ASP A 61 7.61 4.64 5.91
N LEU A 62 6.87 3.66 6.42
CA LEU A 62 6.00 2.79 5.63
C LEU A 62 4.55 3.07 5.94
N VAL A 63 3.70 2.82 4.95
CA VAL A 63 2.26 2.68 5.12
C VAL A 63 1.89 1.31 4.61
N LEU A 64 1.31 0.49 5.49
CA LEU A 64 0.89 -0.87 5.24
C LEU A 64 -0.64 -0.94 5.27
N THR A 65 -1.24 -1.63 4.30
CA THR A 65 -2.70 -1.77 4.24
C THR A 65 -3.13 -3.09 3.61
N ASN A 66 -4.27 -3.63 4.04
CA ASN A 66 -4.92 -4.78 3.39
C ASN A 66 -5.92 -4.36 2.30
N SER A 67 -5.94 -3.07 1.92
CA SER A 67 -6.86 -2.50 0.93
C SER A 67 -6.18 -1.40 0.10
N PRO A 68 -5.11 -1.71 -0.65
CA PRO A 68 -4.36 -0.71 -1.42
C PRO A 68 -5.22 0.02 -2.46
N SER A 69 -6.28 -0.61 -2.97
CA SER A 69 -7.23 0.00 -3.91
C SER A 69 -8.00 1.19 -3.33
N LEU A 70 -8.03 1.35 -2.01
CA LEU A 70 -8.63 2.50 -1.33
C LEU A 70 -7.65 3.67 -1.19
N ILE A 71 -6.40 3.53 -1.62
CA ILE A 71 -5.38 4.57 -1.52
C ILE A 71 -5.16 5.19 -2.92
N PRO A 72 -5.88 6.27 -3.28
CA PRO A 72 -5.73 6.90 -4.58
C PRO A 72 -4.40 7.63 -4.76
N ARG A 73 -3.77 8.08 -3.66
CA ARG A 73 -2.57 8.90 -3.71
C ARG A 73 -1.67 8.62 -2.51
N VAL A 74 -0.37 8.53 -2.80
CA VAL A 74 0.73 8.45 -1.85
C VAL A 74 1.91 9.19 -2.48
N GLU A 75 2.57 10.05 -1.70
CA GLU A 75 3.75 10.80 -2.12
C GLU A 75 4.61 11.12 -0.89
N VAL A 76 5.90 11.34 -1.12
CA VAL A 76 6.80 11.84 -0.08
C VAL A 76 7.06 13.31 -0.35
N ILE A 77 6.70 14.17 0.62
CA ILE A 77 6.95 15.60 0.55
C ILE A 77 8.13 15.98 1.44
N PRO A 78 8.85 17.09 1.15
CA PRO A 78 9.92 17.55 2.00
C PRO A 78 9.47 17.71 3.46
N GLY A 79 10.21 17.08 4.38
CA GLY A 79 9.97 17.19 5.81
C GLY A 79 10.77 18.32 6.47
N ILE A 80 10.74 18.34 7.79
CA ILE A 80 11.44 19.33 8.62
C ILE A 80 12.77 18.82 9.18
N SER A 81 13.09 17.54 8.97
CA SER A 81 14.35 16.91 9.36
C SER A 81 14.99 16.16 8.18
N ASP A 82 15.93 15.28 8.47
CA ASP A 82 16.44 14.24 7.58
C ASP A 82 15.37 13.26 7.04
N HIS A 83 14.17 13.24 7.62
CA HIS A 83 13.03 12.50 7.10
C HIS A 83 12.06 13.39 6.30
N GLY A 84 11.61 12.87 5.16
CA GLY A 84 10.46 13.35 4.40
C GLY A 84 9.13 12.94 5.04
N ILE A 85 8.07 13.68 4.76
CA ILE A 85 6.73 13.37 5.25
C ILE A 85 6.02 12.49 4.23
N VAL A 86 5.56 11.31 4.66
CA VAL A 86 4.68 10.47 3.86
C VAL A 86 3.26 11.03 3.91
N TYR A 87 2.80 11.58 2.79
CA TYR A 87 1.41 12.02 2.61
C TYR A 87 0.64 10.96 1.82
N PHE A 88 -0.52 10.55 2.32
CA PHE A 88 -1.41 9.65 1.59
C PHE A 88 -2.87 9.99 1.85
N GLU A 89 -3.71 9.69 0.86
CA GLU A 89 -5.16 9.80 0.95
C GLU A 89 -5.75 8.40 0.99
N PHE A 90 -6.80 8.19 1.79
CA PHE A 90 -7.51 6.92 1.82
C PHE A 90 -9.02 7.14 1.71
N LYS A 91 -9.66 6.28 0.92
CA LYS A 91 -11.11 6.26 0.74
C LYS A 91 -11.73 5.44 1.87
N THR A 92 -12.68 6.04 2.58
CA THR A 92 -13.44 5.35 3.64
C THR A 92 -14.51 4.40 3.07
N LYS A 93 -14.80 4.50 1.77
CA LYS A 93 -15.75 3.64 1.05
C LYS A 93 -15.19 3.33 -0.35
N PRO A 94 -15.39 2.11 -0.87
CA PRO A 94 -15.01 1.78 -2.23
C PRO A 94 -15.91 2.50 -3.24
N ASP A 95 -15.38 2.77 -4.44
CA ASP A 95 -16.18 3.25 -5.55
C ASP A 95 -17.08 2.12 -6.04
N ILE A 96 -18.39 2.27 -5.82
CA ILE A 96 -19.37 1.30 -6.32
C ILE A 96 -19.70 1.68 -7.75
N LEU A 97 -19.25 0.84 -8.70
CA LEU A 97 -19.72 0.94 -10.09
C LEU A 97 -21.23 0.68 -10.09
N GLN A 98 -22.03 1.72 -10.30
CA GLN A 98 -23.45 1.53 -10.58
C GLN A 98 -23.56 0.84 -11.93
N ASN A 99 -24.18 -0.34 -11.95
CA ASN A 99 -24.52 -0.98 -13.21
C ASN A 99 -25.36 0.00 -14.03
N ALA A 100 -24.87 0.37 -15.21
CA ALA A 100 -25.68 1.15 -16.15
C ALA A 100 -27.02 0.43 -16.35
N ASN A 101 -28.13 1.18 -16.30
CA ASN A 101 -29.45 0.65 -16.62
C ASN A 101 -29.41 0.13 -18.07
N ARG A 102 -29.20 -1.18 -18.22
CA ARG A 102 -29.23 -1.85 -19.52
C ARG A 102 -30.69 -2.17 -19.81
N PRO A 103 -31.33 -1.58 -20.83
CA PRO A 103 -32.67 -1.96 -21.20
C PRO A 103 -32.66 -3.44 -21.61
N ILE A 104 -33.41 -4.27 -20.89
CA ILE A 104 -33.63 -5.67 -21.24
C ILE A 104 -34.87 -5.70 -22.13
N PHE A 105 -34.68 -5.88 -23.43
CA PHE A 105 -35.79 -6.01 -24.38
C PHE A 105 -36.39 -7.42 -24.27
N LEU A 106 -37.65 -7.51 -23.86
CA LEU A 106 -38.39 -8.77 -23.73
C LEU A 106 -39.12 -9.11 -25.04
N TYR A 107 -38.39 -9.66 -26.01
CA TYR A 107 -38.95 -10.02 -27.33
C TYR A 107 -40.03 -11.12 -27.28
N ARG A 108 -40.09 -11.92 -26.20
CA ARG A 108 -41.13 -12.95 -25.99
C ARG A 108 -42.55 -12.39 -25.75
N ARG A 109 -42.69 -11.07 -25.53
CA ARG A 109 -43.99 -10.42 -25.26
C ARG A 109 -44.48 -9.55 -26.41
N ALA A 110 -43.80 -9.56 -27.56
CA ALA A 110 -44.29 -8.90 -28.76
C ALA A 110 -45.19 -9.89 -29.53
N ASN A 111 -46.49 -9.86 -29.25
CA ASN A 111 -47.56 -10.47 -30.04
C ASN A 111 -48.76 -9.52 -30.01
#